data_AF-X1RCI4-F1
#
_entry.id   AF-X1RCI4-F1
#
_cell.length_a   1.000
_cell.length_b   1.000
_cell.length_c   1.000
_cell.angle_alpha   90.00
_cell.angle_beta   90.00
_cell.angle_gamma   90.00
#
_symmetry.space_group_name_H-M   'P 1'
#
loop_
_entity.id
_entity.type
_entity.pdbx_description
1 polymer ?
#
loop_
_entity_poly.entity_id
_entity_poly.type
_entity_poly.pdbx_seq_one_letter_code
_entity_poly.pdbx_strand_id
1 'polypeptide(L)' 'MSREWVTADPHFNHFAICKFMDRPFKNVWAMNTFIIDNWNDKIQPRDTVYVLGDLGWGDMQEVLDLLNGKIIYVHSLEWS' A
#
# COMPACT_ATOMS: atom_id res chain seq x y z
N MET A 1 -0.13 21.62 -8.21
CA MET A 1 -0.78 21.58 -6.87
C MET A 1 -0.58 20.19 -6.29
N SER A 2 -0.42 20.07 -4.98
CA SER A 2 -0.41 18.79 -4.25
C SER A 2 -1.86 18.35 -4.01
N ARG A 3 -2.10 17.03 -4.00
CA ARG A 3 -3.41 16.41 -3.72
C ARG A 3 -3.35 15.53 -2.48
N GLU A 4 -4.51 15.32 -1.90
CA GLU A 4 -4.73 14.36 -0.81
C GLU A 4 -5.48 13.16 -1.36
N TRP A 5 -5.01 11.97 -0.99
CA TRP A 5 -5.59 10.68 -1.38
C TRP A 5 -5.88 9.85 -0.15
N VAL A 6 -6.89 9.00 -0.25
CA VAL A 6 -7.26 8.05 0.79
C VAL A 6 -7.34 6.66 0.20
N THR A 7 -6.73 5.69 0.86
CA THR A 7 -6.81 4.28 0.49
C THR A 7 -6.79 3.40 1.74
N ALA A 8 -7.09 2.12 1.59
CA ALA A 8 -6.97 1.11 2.63
C ALA A 8 -6.55 -0.24 2.00
N ASP A 9 -6.07 -1.15 2.83
CA ASP A 9 -5.85 -2.57 2.49
C ASP A 9 -4.97 -2.85 1.25
N PRO A 10 -3.85 -2.13 1.02
CA PRO A 10 -2.95 -2.49 -0.08
C PRO A 10 -2.26 -3.84 0.16
N HIS A 11 -2.16 -4.32 1.41
CA HIS A 11 -1.68 -5.67 1.73
C HIS A 11 -0.30 -6.02 1.15
N PHE A 12 0.62 -5.05 1.11
CA PHE A 12 1.99 -5.32 0.67
C PHE A 12 2.61 -6.46 1.47
N ASN A 13 3.43 -7.28 0.80
CA ASN A 13 4.07 -8.47 1.38
C ASN A 13 3.13 -9.58 1.88
N HIS A 14 1.81 -9.38 1.92
CA HIS A 14 0.86 -10.36 2.45
C HIS A 14 0.42 -11.39 1.40
N PHE A 15 1.36 -12.13 0.79
CA PHE A 15 1.07 -13.03 -0.34
C PHE A 15 0.05 -14.14 -0.04
N ALA A 16 -0.11 -14.53 1.24
CA ALA A 16 -1.12 -15.51 1.65
C ALA A 16 -2.54 -15.10 1.20
N ILE A 17 -2.87 -13.80 1.20
CA ILE A 17 -4.18 -13.29 0.76
C ILE A 17 -4.51 -13.66 -0.69
N CYS A 18 -3.49 -13.83 -1.54
CA CYS A 18 -3.70 -14.18 -2.94
C CYS A 18 -4.33 -15.56 -3.08
N LYS A 19 -3.97 -16.51 -2.21
CA LYS A 19 -4.55 -17.86 -2.20
C LYS A 19 -5.98 -17.86 -1.69
N PHE A 20 -6.29 -17.02 -0.70
CA PHE A 20 -7.62 -16.96 -0.11
C PHE A 20 -8.64 -16.23 -1.00
N MET A 21 -8.17 -15.30 -1.84
CA MET A 21 -9.01 -14.40 -2.64
C MET A 21 -8.83 -14.59 -4.15
N ASP A 22 -8.27 -15.73 -4.58
CA ASP A 22 -8.01 -16.09 -6.00
C ASP A 22 -7.32 -14.98 -6.82
N ARG A 23 -6.37 -14.27 -6.21
CA ARG A 23 -5.63 -13.19 -6.90
C ARG A 23 -4.53 -13.79 -7.80
N PRO A 24 -4.38 -13.32 -9.05
CA PRO A 24 -3.56 -13.99 -10.07
C PRO A 24 -2.05 -13.68 -9.96
N PHE A 25 -1.49 -13.61 -8.75
CA PHE A 25 -0.08 -13.31 -8.55
C PHE A 25 0.75 -14.58 -8.32
N LYS A 26 1.84 -14.71 -9.06
CA LYS A 26 2.76 -15.86 -8.96
C LYS A 26 3.59 -15.87 -7.68
N ASN A 27 3.88 -14.70 -7.11
CA ASN A 27 4.67 -14.52 -5.90
C ASN A 27 4.46 -13.11 -5.31
N VAL A 28 5.01 -12.89 -4.12
CA VAL A 28 4.93 -11.61 -3.39
C VAL A 28 5.50 -10.43 -4.17
N TRP A 29 6.60 -10.65 -4.89
CA TRP A 29 7.25 -9.63 -5.72
C TRP A 29 6.32 -9.12 -6.83
N ALA A 30 5.70 -10.03 -7.57
CA ALA A 30 4.76 -9.67 -8.64
C ALA A 30 3.53 -8.91 -8.10
N MET A 31 3.05 -9.27 -6.91
CA MET A 31 1.96 -8.56 -6.24
C MET A 31 2.39 -7.15 -5.84
N ASN A 32 3.52 -7.01 -5.15
CA ASN A 32 4.03 -5.71 -4.70
C ASN A 32 4.29 -4.78 -5.89
N THR A 33 4.97 -5.26 -6.94
CA THR A 33 5.23 -4.47 -8.15
C THR A 33 3.93 -3.98 -8.78
N PHE A 34 2.92 -4.85 -8.91
CA PHE A 34 1.63 -4.45 -9.47
C PHE A 34 0.96 -3.34 -8.65
N ILE A 35 0.99 -3.44 -7.32
CA ILE A 35 0.40 -2.41 -6.44
C ILE A 35 1.20 -1.10 -6.52
N ILE A 36 2.54 -1.17 -6.50
CA ILE A 36 3.44 -0.01 -6.63
C ILE A 36 3.20 0.71 -7.97
N ASP A 37 3.10 -0.02 -9.07
CA ASP A 37 2.88 0.57 -10.39
C ASP A 37 1.55 1.33 -10.45
N ASN A 38 0.47 0.72 -9.93
CA ASN A 38 -0.84 1.39 -9.86
C ASN A 38 -0.84 2.60 -8.91
N TRP A 39 -0.12 2.50 -7.79
CA TRP A 39 0.06 3.61 -6.86
C TRP A 39 0.78 4.78 -7.54
N ASN A 40 1.93 4.51 -8.16
CA ASN A 40 2.78 5.54 -8.74
C ASN A 40 2.21 6.14 -10.03
N ASP A 41 1.31 5.43 -10.74
CA ASP A 41 0.55 5.97 -11.87
C ASP A 41 -0.41 7.11 -11.43
N LYS A 42 -0.93 7.05 -10.20
CA LYS A 42 -1.90 8.04 -9.69
C LYS A 42 -1.27 9.07 -8.76
N ILE A 43 -0.38 8.63 -7.88
CA ILE A 43 0.16 9.45 -6.81
C ILE A 43 1.45 10.11 -7.27
N GLN A 44 1.52 11.44 -7.15
CA GLN A 44 2.73 12.19 -7.45
C GLN A 44 3.63 12.30 -6.20
N PRO A 45 4.95 12.46 -6.35
CA PRO A 45 5.88 12.53 -5.21
C PRO A 45 5.55 13.58 -4.14
N ARG A 46 4.82 14.65 -4.51
CA ARG A 46 4.42 15.73 -3.61
C ARG A 46 3.02 15.58 -2.99
N ASP A 47 2.29 14.52 -3.35
CA ASP A 47 0.95 14.26 -2.83
C ASP A 47 1.02 13.66 -1.42
N THR A 48 -0.08 13.70 -0.69
CA THR A 48 -0.22 13.02 0.61
C THR A 48 -1.21 11.88 0.47
N VAL A 49 -0.88 10.70 0.99
CA VAL A 49 -1.76 9.53 0.99
C VAL A 49 -2.03 9.07 2.41
N TYR A 50 -3.30 9.08 2.80
CA TYR A 50 -3.77 8.53 4.06
C TYR A 50 -4.15 7.06 3.86
N VAL A 51 -3.51 6.17 4.62
CA VAL A 51 -3.78 4.72 4.57
C VAL A 51 -4.54 4.33 5.83
N LEU A 52 -5.77 3.84 5.69
CA LEU A 52 -6.69 3.63 6.82
C LEU A 52 -6.61 2.24 7.48
N GLY A 53 -5.73 1.36 6.98
CA GLY A 53 -5.58 0.01 7.50
C GLY A 53 -4.78 -0.88 6.57
N ASP A 54 -4.29 -2.00 7.11
CA ASP A 54 -3.68 -3.13 6.40
C ASP A 54 -2.70 -2.75 5.28
N LEU A 55 -1.77 -1.84 5.59
CA LEU A 55 -0.75 -1.37 4.65
C LEU A 55 0.10 -2.54 4.12
N GLY A 56 0.54 -3.43 5.00
CA GLY A 56 1.35 -4.57 4.61
C GLY A 56 1.85 -5.39 5.79
N TRP A 57 2.67 -6.40 5.50
CA TRP A 57 3.18 -7.35 6.48
C TRP A 57 4.72 -7.40 6.49
N GLY A 58 5.33 -7.54 7.66
CA GLY A 58 6.78 -7.68 7.80
C GLY A 58 7.55 -6.38 7.52
N ASP A 59 8.79 -6.51 7.02
CA ASP A 59 9.62 -5.37 6.67
C ASP A 59 9.08 -4.67 5.42
N MET A 60 8.72 -3.40 5.58
CA MET A 60 8.08 -2.57 4.57
C MET A 60 9.05 -1.54 3.96
N GLN A 61 10.29 -1.47 4.42
CA GLN A 61 11.22 -0.40 4.01
C GLN A 61 11.41 -0.36 2.49
N GLU A 62 11.70 -1.50 1.87
CA GLU A 62 11.89 -1.61 0.41
C GLU A 62 10.65 -1.17 -0.38
N VAL A 63 9.44 -1.45 0.13
CA VAL A 63 8.19 -1.03 -0.51
C VAL A 63 7.98 0.47 -0.34
N LEU A 64 8.15 0.98 0.88
CA LEU A 64 7.93 2.40 1.19
C LEU A 64 8.87 3.31 0.41
N ASP A 65 10.12 2.90 0.21
CA ASP A 65 11.11 3.64 -0.57
C ASP A 65 10.74 3.77 -2.06
N LEU A 66 9.86 2.90 -2.56
CA LEU A 66 9.40 2.87 -3.95
C LEU A 66 8.07 3.58 -4.18
N LEU A 67 7.34 3.96 -3.13
CA LEU A 67 6.02 4.58 -3.26
C LEU A 67 6.13 6.11 -3.38
N ASN A 68 5.39 6.67 -4.32
CA ASN A 68 5.24 8.11 -4.44
C ASN A 68 4.36 8.68 -3.32
N GLY A 69 4.66 9.92 -2.94
CA GLY A 69 3.87 10.69 -2.01
C GLY A 69 4.28 10.51 -0.57
N LYS A 70 3.82 11.43 0.28
CA LYS A 70 3.96 11.34 1.74
C LYS A 70 2.89 10.40 2.27
N ILE A 71 3.30 9.26 2.80
CA ILE A 71 2.39 8.26 3.36
C ILE A 71 2.12 8.59 4.83
N ILE A 72 0.84 8.67 5.20
CA ILE A 72 0.36 8.81 6.57
C ILE A 72 -0.49 7.58 6.87
N TYR A 73 0.04 6.67 7.69
CA TYR A 73 -0.73 5.53 8.17
C TYR A 73 -1.63 5.99 9.32
N VAL A 74 -2.95 5.91 9.11
CA VAL A 74 -3.96 6.26 10.11
C VAL A 74 -4.27 5.00 10.88
N HIS A 75 -3.81 4.95 12.13
CA HIS A 75 -4.24 3.93 13.08
C HIS A 75 -5.17 4.57 14.10
N SER A 76 -6.17 3.80 14.54
CA SER A 76 -7.02 4.21 15.66
C SER A 76 -6.17 4.41 16.91
N LEU A 77 -6.37 5.53 17.59
CA LEU A 77 -6.04 5.69 18.99
C LEU A 77 -7.33 5.41 19.76
N GLU A 78 -7.60 4.13 20.01
CA GLU A 78 -8.72 3.62 20.83
C GLU A 78 -10.15 3.84 20.29
N TRP A 79 -10.94 2.77 20.32
CA TRP A 79 -12.39 2.82 20.47
C TRP A 79 -12.74 1.96 21.69
N SER A 80 -13.51 2.53 22.62
CA SER A 80 -14.04 1.87 23.82
C SER A 80 -14.91 0.66 23.51
#